data_AF-A0A930DX76-F1
#
_entry.id   AF-A0A930DX76-F1
#
_cell.length_a   1.000
_cell.length_b   1.000
_cell.length_c   1.000
_cell.angle_alpha   90.00
_cell.angle_beta   90.00
_cell.angle_gamma   90.00
#
_symmetry.space_group_name_H-M   'P 1'
#
loop_
_entity.id
_entity.type
_entity.pdbx_description
1 polymer ?
#
loop_
_entity_poly.entity_id
_entity_poly.type
_entity_poly.pdbx_seq_one_letter_code
_entity_poly.pdbx_strand_id
1 'polypeptide(L)'
;MAYTADILDSLVPITQFNRGQASRIFDRLHTENQLIVLKNNQPAAIILSPSEFQRLSEIEEDFTLLLEATRRLKEDSSSTSSREDVMSELGISEADLAAAGDVVME
;
A
#
# COMPACT_ATOMS: atom_id res chain seq x y z
N MET A 1 -20.32 -3.14 15.30
CA MET A 1 -19.95 -2.30 16.46
C MET A 1 -18.83 -3.00 17.25
N ALA A 2 -17.63 -3.11 16.68
CA ALA A 2 -16.44 -3.66 17.37
C ALA A 2 -15.32 -2.61 17.55
N TYR A 3 -15.42 -1.48 16.85
CA TYR A 3 -14.31 -0.53 16.71
C TYR A 3 -13.90 0.21 18.00
N THR A 4 -14.80 0.42 18.97
CA THR A 4 -14.49 1.28 20.12
C THR A 4 -13.70 0.59 21.24
N ALA A 5 -13.87 -0.73 21.38
CA ALA A 5 -13.13 -1.51 22.38
C ALA A 5 -11.68 -1.75 21.93
N ASP A 6 -11.49 -2.15 20.66
CA ASP A 6 -10.16 -2.38 20.07
C ASP A 6 -9.27 -1.13 20.10
N ILE A 7 -9.85 0.07 19.93
CA ILE A 7 -9.09 1.32 19.97
C ILE A 7 -8.52 1.58 21.36
N LEU A 8 -9.28 1.33 22.43
CA LEU A 8 -8.80 1.57 23.79
C LEU A 8 -7.64 0.63 24.16
N ASP A 9 -7.72 -0.63 23.72
CA ASP A 9 -6.66 -1.61 23.95
C ASP A 9 -5.39 -1.25 23.16
N SER A 10 -5.53 -0.65 21.98
CA SER A 10 -4.39 -0.21 21.15
C SER A 10 -3.60 0.99 21.69
N LEU A 11 -4.04 1.64 22.77
CA LEU A 11 -3.38 2.83 23.33
C LEU A 11 -2.13 2.48 24.14
N VAL A 12 -1.01 3.13 23.82
CA VAL A 12 0.28 2.93 24.49
C VAL A 12 0.85 4.27 24.97
N PRO A 13 0.88 4.54 26.29
CA PRO A 13 1.59 5.69 26.82
C PRO A 13 3.08 5.63 26.47
N ILE A 14 3.65 6.75 26.01
CA ILE A 14 5.06 6.86 25.61
C ILE A 14 6.02 6.49 26.76
N THR A 15 5.57 6.62 28.01
CA THR A 15 6.34 6.26 29.20
C THR A 15 6.61 4.76 29.32
N GLN A 16 5.83 3.89 28.68
CA GLN A 16 6.07 2.45 28.67
C GLN A 16 7.33 2.09 27.89
N PHE A 17 7.63 2.79 26.79
CA PHE A 17 8.88 2.60 26.04
C PHE A 17 10.11 2.86 26.91
N ASN A 18 10.07 3.90 27.74
CA ASN A 18 11.16 4.28 28.64
C ASN A 18 11.34 3.33 29.84
N ARG A 19 10.39 2.42 30.09
CA ARG A 19 10.43 1.45 31.20
C ARG A 19 10.85 0.04 30.74
N GLY A 20 11.49 -0.06 29.57
CA GLY A 20 11.94 -1.34 29.03
C GLY A 20 10.82 -2.25 28.52
N GLN A 21 9.61 -1.73 28.29
CA GLN A 21 8.49 -2.51 27.73
C GLN A 21 8.48 -2.52 26.20
N ALA A 22 9.49 -1.95 25.53
CA ALA A 22 9.52 -1.78 24.08
C ALA A 22 9.31 -3.11 23.33
N SER A 23 10.04 -4.18 23.70
CA SER A 23 9.88 -5.49 23.04
C SER A 23 8.45 -6.02 23.15
N ARG A 24 7.85 -5.97 24.34
CA ARG A 24 6.46 -6.40 24.56
C ARG A 24 5.45 -5.57 23.77
N ILE A 25 5.71 -4.27 23.58
CA ILE A 25 4.87 -3.40 22.76
C ILE A 25 4.94 -3.84 21.30
N PHE A 26 6.13 -4.12 20.77
CA PHE A 26 6.28 -4.61 19.39
C PHE A 26 5.74 -6.04 19.22
N ASP A 27 5.84 -6.91 20.22
CA ASP A 27 5.28 -8.26 20.16
C ASP A 27 3.77 -8.24 19.93
N ARG A 28 3.06 -7.25 20.48
CA ARG A 28 1.62 -7.06 20.24
C ARG A 28 1.29 -6.85 18.76
N LEU A 29 2.19 -6.28 17.96
CA LEU A 29 1.95 -6.03 16.54
C LEU A 29 1.92 -7.30 15.68
N HIS A 30 2.19 -8.48 16.26
CA HIS A 30 1.96 -9.76 15.59
C HIS A 30 0.48 -10.16 15.58
N THR A 31 -0.31 -9.65 16.54
CA THR A 31 -1.74 -9.95 16.67
C THR A 31 -2.61 -8.71 16.45
N GLU A 32 -2.09 -7.54 16.80
CA GLU A 32 -2.74 -6.25 16.64
C GLU A 32 -2.16 -5.54 15.42
N ASN A 33 -3.04 -4.99 14.59
CA ASN A 33 -2.65 -4.35 13.34
C ASN A 33 -2.01 -2.96 13.54
N GLN A 34 -2.39 -2.28 14.63
CA GLN A 34 -1.96 -0.92 14.93
C GLN A 34 -1.90 -0.67 16.43
N LEU A 35 -1.03 0.25 16.84
CA LEU A 35 -0.95 0.79 18.19
C LEU A 35 -0.88 2.31 18.13
N ILE A 36 -1.58 2.99 19.03
CA ILE A 36 -1.61 4.46 19.11
C ILE A 36 -0.76 4.90 20.30
N VAL A 37 0.33 5.61 20.04
CA VAL A 37 1.22 6.13 21.08
C VAL A 37 0.69 7.45 21.62
N LEU A 38 0.53 7.52 22.95
CA LEU A 38 0.06 8.70 23.66
C LEU A 38 1.22 9.42 24.38
N LYS A 39 1.32 10.74 24.21
CA LYS A 39 2.19 11.61 25.00
C LYS A 39 1.32 12.66 25.69
N ASN A 40 1.40 12.76 27.02
CA ASN A 40 0.54 13.65 27.82
C ASN A 40 -0.95 13.46 27.53
N ASN A 41 -1.38 12.20 27.37
CA ASN A 41 -2.76 11.81 27.03
C ASN A 41 -3.26 12.31 25.66
N GLN A 42 -2.36 12.69 24.75
CA GLN A 42 -2.67 13.06 23.37
C GLN A 42 -1.98 12.10 22.40
N PRO A 43 -2.65 11.68 21.30
CA PRO A 43 -2.01 10.88 20.25
C PRO A 43 -0.81 11.61 19.66
N ALA A 44 0.34 10.93 19.64
CA ALA A 44 1.60 11.46 19.15
C ALA A 44 2.15 10.67 17.95
N ALA A 45 1.87 9.38 17.88
CA ALA A 45 2.28 8.52 16.76
C ALA A 45 1.36 7.30 16.64
N ILE A 46 1.41 6.65 15.49
CA ILE A 46 0.81 5.32 15.25
C ILE A 46 1.96 4.39 14.87
N ILE A 47 1.94 3.17 15.41
CA ILE A 47 2.84 2.10 15.03
C ILE A 47 2.00 1.04 14.33
N LEU A 48 2.43 0.62 13.15
CA LEU A 48 1.77 -0.41 12.36
C LEU A 48 2.61 -1.69 12.35
N SER A 49 1.94 -2.83 12.26
CA SER A 49 2.63 -4.06 11.91
C SER A 49 3.15 -3.95 10.46
N PRO A 50 4.25 -4.64 10.11
CA PRO A 50 4.76 -4.62 8.74
C PRO A 50 3.72 -5.04 7.70
N SER A 51 2.90 -6.05 8.02
CA SER A 51 1.84 -6.54 7.14
C SER A 51 0.76 -5.50 6.88
N GLU A 52 0.41 -4.71 7.90
CA GLU A 52 -0.61 -3.66 7.74
C GLU A 52 -0.07 -2.45 6.99
N PHE A 53 1.21 -2.09 7.21
CA PHE A 53 1.86 -1.09 6.39
C PHE A 53 1.85 -1.50 4.91
N GLN A 54 2.25 -2.75 4.60
CA GLN A 54 2.23 -3.27 3.24
C GLN A 54 0.82 -3.25 2.64
N ARG A 55 -0.18 -3.73 3.38
CA ARG A 55 -1.59 -3.72 2.93
C ARG A 55 -2.08 -2.31 2.61
N LEU A 56 -1.73 -1.31 3.42
CA LEU A 56 -2.11 0.08 3.17
C LEU A 56 -1.41 0.65 1.93
N SER A 57 -0.13 0.31 1.72
CA SER A 57 0.60 0.70 0.50
C SER A 57 0.01 0.07 -0.76
N GLU A 58 -0.35 -1.22 -0.73
CA GLU A 58 -1.03 -1.91 -1.84
C GLU A 58 -2.37 -1.25 -2.17
N ILE A 59 -3.16 -0.90 -1.14
CA ILE A 59 -4.44 -0.19 -1.33
C ILE A 59 -4.23 1.19 -1.97
N GLU A 60 -3.19 1.93 -1.59
CA GLU A 60 -2.86 3.25 -2.17
C GLU A 60 -2.49 3.12 -3.66
N GLU A 61 -1.69 2.12 -4.01
CA GLU A 61 -1.31 1.83 -5.39
C GLU A 61 -2.53 1.44 -6.24
N ASP A 62 -3.34 0.49 -5.76
CA ASP A 62 -4.57 0.06 -6.41
C ASP A 62 -5.56 1.21 -6.61
N PHE A 63 -5.68 2.09 -5.60
CA PHE A 63 -6.55 3.26 -5.69
C PHE A 63 -6.06 4.24 -6.75
N THR A 64 -4.76 4.43 -6.87
CA THR A 64 -4.15 5.25 -7.92
C THR A 64 -4.45 4.68 -9.31
N LEU A 65 -4.29 3.36 -9.48
CA LEU A 65 -4.63 2.66 -10.73
C LEU A 65 -6.12 2.76 -11.07
N LEU A 66 -7.00 2.64 -10.08
CA LEU A 66 -8.45 2.77 -10.25
C LEU A 66 -8.84 4.18 -10.70
N LEU A 67 -8.23 5.21 -10.11
CA LEU A 67 -8.47 6.59 -10.51
C LEU A 67 -8.05 6.84 -11.96
N GLU A 68 -6.88 6.34 -12.36
CA GLU A 68 -6.38 6.46 -13.72
C GLU A 68 -7.27 5.71 -14.72
N ALA A 69 -7.69 4.48 -14.40
CA ALA A 69 -8.63 3.73 -15.24
C ALA A 69 -9.97 4.48 -15.38
N THR A 70 -10.49 5.03 -14.28
CA THR A 70 -11.74 5.81 -14.29
C THR A 70 -11.59 7.09 -15.13
N ARG A 71 -10.45 7.77 -15.02
CA ARG A 71 -10.11 8.94 -15.85
C ARG A 71 -10.12 8.58 -17.33
N ARG A 72 -9.42 7.52 -17.72
CA ARG A 72 -9.37 7.03 -19.11
C ARG A 72 -10.76 6.73 -19.64
N LEU A 73 -11.56 5.96 -18.90
CA LEU A 73 -12.93 5.61 -19.29
C LEU A 73 -13.85 6.81 -19.43
N LYS A 74 -13.66 7.86 -18.61
CA LYS A 74 -14.48 9.08 -18.65
C LYS A 74 -14.08 10.02 -19.79
N GLU A 75 -12.77 10.13 -20.05
CA GLU A 75 -12.23 10.95 -21.14
C GLU A 75 -12.35 10.24 -22.50
N ASP A 76 -12.70 8.95 -22.49
CA ASP A 76 -12.81 8.16 -23.71
C ASP A 76 -13.96 8.63 -24.60
N SER A 77 -13.56 9.39 -25.61
CA SER A 77 -14.30 9.65 -26.84
C SER A 77 -13.57 9.06 -28.05
N SER A 78 -12.47 8.33 -27.81
CA SER A 78 -11.57 7.80 -28.83
C SER A 78 -11.77 6.31 -29.07
N SER A 79 -11.60 5.89 -30.33
CA SER A 79 -11.53 4.49 -30.70
C SER A 79 -10.31 3.83 -30.05
N THR A 80 -10.49 2.65 -29.47
CA THR A 80 -9.37 1.78 -29.06
C THR A 80 -8.51 1.42 -30.28
N SER A 81 -7.18 1.51 -30.16
CA SER A 81 -6.26 1.05 -31.20
C SER A 81 -5.96 -0.44 -31.08
N SER A 82 -5.79 -1.13 -32.21
CA SER A 82 -5.30 -2.51 -32.20
C SER A 82 -3.83 -2.56 -31.80
N ARG A 83 -3.37 -3.73 -31.35
CA ARG A 83 -1.96 -3.95 -31.02
C ARG A 83 -1.08 -3.70 -32.24
N GLU A 84 -1.50 -4.16 -33.42
CA GLU A 84 -0.78 -4.02 -34.67
C GLU A 84 -0.58 -2.55 -35.05
N ASP A 85 -1.61 -1.73 -34.89
CA ASP A 85 -1.55 -0.29 -35.19
C ASP A 85 -0.56 0.43 -34.25
N VAL A 86 -0.65 0.14 -32.94
CA VAL A 86 0.25 0.75 -31.93
C VAL A 86 1.70 0.33 -32.16
N MET A 87 1.95 -0.94 -32.47
CA MET A 87 3.30 -1.45 -32.75
C MET A 87 3.89 -0.79 -34.00
N SER A 88 3.09 -0.63 -35.05
CA SER A 88 3.52 0.07 -36.27
C SER A 88 3.79 1.56 -36.00
N GLU A 89 2.98 2.23 -35.19
CA GLU A 89 3.17 3.65 -34.83
C GLU A 89 4.45 3.87 -34.01
N LEU A 90 4.73 2.97 -33.06
CA LEU A 90 5.93 3.02 -32.22
C LEU A 90 7.19 2.49 -32.92
N GLY A 91 7.06 1.95 -34.13
CA GLY A 91 8.17 1.38 -34.90
C GLY A 91 8.75 0.11 -34.28
N ILE A 92 7.94 -0.66 -33.54
CA ILE A 92 8.36 -1.89 -32.86
C ILE A 92 7.98 -3.08 -33.73
N SER A 93 8.96 -3.90 -34.09
CA SER A 93 8.74 -5.13 -34.86
C SER A 93 8.67 -6.37 -33.96
N GLU A 94 8.08 -7.45 -34.47
CA GLU A 94 8.08 -8.76 -33.78
C GLU A 94 9.51 -9.31 -33.54
N ALA A 95 10.46 -8.94 -34.41
CA ALA A 95 11.86 -9.31 -34.22
C ALA A 95 12.49 -8.58 -33.02
N ASP A 96 12.10 -7.33 -32.77
CA ASP A 96 12.57 -6.56 -31.61
C ASP A 96 12.06 -7.17 -30.31
N LEU A 97 10.80 -7.64 -30.30
CA LEU A 97 10.22 -8.34 -29.15
C LEU A 97 10.92 -9.67 -28.89
N ALA A 98 11.17 -10.46 -29.94
CA ALA A 98 11.87 -11.74 -29.81
C ALA A 98 13.33 -11.56 -29.33
N ALA A 99 13.96 -10.44 -29.66
CA ALA A 99 15.32 -10.11 -29.24
C ALA A 99 15.40 -9.53 -27.81
N ALA A 100 14.29 -9.04 -27.24
CA ALA A 100 14.27 -8.44 -25.90
C ALA A 100 14.66 -9.42 -24.78
N GLY A 101 14.59 -10.73 -25.04
CA GLY A 101 14.91 -11.77 -24.07
C GLY A 101 13.86 -11.89 -22.96
N ASP A 102 13.96 -12.94 -22.15
CA ASP A 102 13.05 -13.13 -21.02
C ASP A 102 13.42 -12.20 -19.88
N VAL A 103 12.39 -11.59 -19.27
CA VAL A 103 12.55 -10.82 -18.05
C VAL A 103 12.80 -11.79 -16.89
N VAL A 104 14.00 -11.74 -16.32
CA VAL A 104 14.29 -12.43 -15.06
C VAL A 104 13.70 -11.61 -13.93
N MET A 105 12.58 -12.07 -13.36
CA MET A 105 12.05 -11.50 -12.11
C MET A 105 12.75 -12.22 -10.94
N GLU A 106 13.54 -11.47 -10.17
CA GLU A 106 14.14 -11.93 -8.90
C GLU A 106 13.12 -11.94 -7.76
#